data_AF-A0A2T0RL93-F1
#
_entry.id   AF-A0A2T0RL93-F1
#
_cell.length_a   1.000
_cell.length_b   1.000
_cell.length_c   1.000
_cell.angle_alpha   90.00
_cell.angle_beta   90.00
_cell.angle_gamma   90.00
#
_symmetry.space_group_name_H-M   'P 1'
#
loop_
_entity.id
_entity.type
_entity.pdbx_description
1 polymer ?
#
loop_
_entity_poly.entity_id
_entity_poly.type
_entity_poly.pdbx_seq_one_letter_code
_entity_poly.pdbx_strand_id
1 'polypeptide(L)'
;MVVAAALLTLAATVPLLLRHDAGTPQATVRLPVVSIPPPAVAVAPAPSAARHPLRAVARARKPSPSPPPTSGAPPVLLGPAGAAALPQLLTSYCRATVGRLTLAVSTAGGWACGRVARDPVPIDMDAMCRWRYGANAWAELRDDTDATGWRCYRDGP
;
A
#
# COMPACT_ATOMS: atom_id res chain seq x y z
N MET A 1 -17.60 34.43 24.60
CA MET A 1 -18.36 34.66 23.34
C MET A 1 -17.39 34.50 22.18
N VAL A 2 -17.91 33.95 21.08
CA VAL A 2 -17.20 33.35 19.95
C VAL A 2 -16.40 34.38 19.15
N VAL A 3 -15.13 34.13 18.86
CA VAL A 3 -14.40 34.84 17.79
C VAL A 3 -14.55 34.03 16.52
N ALA A 4 -15.23 34.63 15.54
CA ALA A 4 -15.54 34.06 14.25
C ALA A 4 -14.40 34.27 13.23
N ALA A 5 -14.40 33.35 12.28
CA ALA A 5 -13.68 33.23 11.02
C ALA A 5 -13.30 34.53 10.27
N ALA A 6 -12.22 34.44 9.49
CA ALA A 6 -12.16 34.62 8.02
C ALA A 6 -10.70 34.88 7.59
N LEU A 7 -10.03 33.88 7.02
CA LEU A 7 -9.82 33.67 5.58
C LEU A 7 -8.80 34.63 4.95
N LEU A 8 -7.62 34.05 4.71
CA LEU A 8 -6.45 34.61 4.06
C LEU A 8 -6.76 35.05 2.61
N THR A 9 -6.50 36.33 2.35
CA THR A 9 -6.24 36.87 1.02
C THR A 9 -4.78 36.63 0.66
N LEU A 10 -4.51 36.12 -0.55
CA LEU A 10 -3.30 36.45 -1.32
C LEU A 10 -3.55 36.05 -2.78
N ALA A 11 -4.06 37.04 -3.51
CA ALA A 11 -4.21 37.01 -4.95
C ALA A 11 -2.84 37.01 -5.63
N ALA A 12 -2.80 36.33 -6.77
CA ALA A 12 -1.64 36.08 -7.61
C ALA A 12 -0.98 37.37 -8.13
N THR A 13 0.35 37.44 -8.03
CA THR A 13 1.17 38.47 -8.68
C THR A 13 2.33 37.80 -9.42
N VAL A 14 2.18 37.61 -10.74
CA VAL A 14 3.33 37.39 -11.64
C VAL A 14 3.17 38.35 -12.82
N PRO A 15 3.99 39.42 -12.92
CA PRO A 15 3.94 40.30 -14.07
C PRO A 15 4.70 39.70 -15.26
N LEU A 16 3.98 39.57 -16.37
CA LEU A 16 4.53 39.39 -17.72
C LEU A 16 5.33 40.63 -18.11
N LEU A 17 6.66 40.53 -18.11
CA LEU A 17 7.54 41.50 -18.76
C LEU A 17 8.37 40.78 -19.84
N LEU A 18 7.75 40.60 -21.01
CA LEU A 18 8.46 40.36 -22.26
C LEU A 18 9.18 41.66 -22.65
N ARG A 19 10.46 41.77 -22.29
CA ARG A 19 11.39 42.69 -22.95
C ARG A 19 12.03 41.97 -24.14
N HIS A 20 11.73 42.46 -25.33
CA HIS A 20 12.47 42.22 -26.56
C HIS A 20 13.72 43.12 -26.56
N ASP A 21 14.90 42.52 -26.48
CA ASP A 21 16.21 43.13 -26.76
C ASP A 21 16.87 42.19 -27.79
N ALA A 22 16.85 42.52 -29.09
CA ALA A 22 17.84 43.34 -29.79
C ALA A 22 19.24 42.72 -29.83
N GLY A 23 19.53 42.09 -30.98
CA GLY A 23 20.83 42.05 -31.66
C GLY A 23 22.10 41.69 -30.87
N THR A 24 22.63 40.49 -31.11
CA THR A 24 24.07 40.23 -31.01
C THR A 24 24.56 39.37 -32.18
N PRO A 25 25.75 39.65 -32.74
CA PRO A 25 26.27 39.04 -33.96
C PRO A 25 26.60 37.57 -33.76
N GLN A 26 26.21 36.72 -34.72
CA GLN A 26 26.62 35.31 -34.74
C GLN A 26 28.12 35.20 -35.03
N ALA A 27 28.90 34.98 -33.98
CA ALA A 27 30.23 34.38 -34.12
C ALA A 27 30.04 32.92 -34.57
N THR A 28 30.41 32.61 -35.80
CA THR A 28 30.41 31.24 -36.34
C THR A 28 31.52 30.42 -35.67
N VAL A 29 31.19 29.80 -34.54
CA VAL A 29 32.05 28.79 -33.90
C VAL A 29 32.00 27.52 -34.76
N ARG A 30 33.13 27.17 -35.40
CA ARG A 30 33.31 25.87 -36.03
C ARG A 30 33.41 24.80 -34.95
N LEU A 31 32.37 23.98 -34.82
CA LEU A 31 32.36 22.80 -33.96
C LEU A 31 33.34 21.75 -34.50
N PRO A 32 34.16 21.10 -33.64
CA PRO A 32 34.93 19.94 -34.06
C PRO A 32 33.98 18.77 -34.36
N VAL A 33 34.14 18.15 -35.53
CA VAL A 33 33.49 16.88 -35.83
C VAL A 33 34.15 15.80 -34.97
N VAL A 34 33.41 15.33 -33.98
CA VAL A 34 33.76 14.14 -33.20
C VAL A 34 33.17 12.93 -33.92
N SER A 35 34.02 12.09 -34.49
CA SER A 35 33.61 10.78 -34.99
C SER A 35 33.24 9.88 -33.81
N ILE A 36 31.96 9.53 -33.70
CA ILE A 36 31.46 8.58 -32.72
C ILE A 36 31.61 7.18 -33.33
N PRO A 37 32.42 6.26 -32.77
CA PRO A 37 32.47 4.88 -33.25
C PRO A 37 31.09 4.22 -33.06
N PRO A 38 30.67 3.34 -33.99
CA PRO A 38 29.40 2.63 -33.82
C PRO A 38 29.41 1.85 -32.50
N PRO A 39 28.27 1.78 -31.79
CA PRO A 39 28.22 1.01 -30.56
C PRO A 39 28.57 -0.44 -30.89
N ALA A 40 29.56 -0.97 -30.19
CA ALA A 40 29.78 -2.41 -30.16
C ALA A 40 28.44 -3.05 -29.78
N VAL A 41 27.95 -3.97 -30.62
CA VAL A 41 26.82 -4.83 -30.26
C VAL A 41 27.31 -5.68 -29.10
N ALA A 42 27.08 -5.18 -27.88
CA ALA A 42 27.20 -5.96 -26.68
C ALA A 42 26.14 -7.06 -26.82
N VAL A 43 26.61 -8.27 -27.13
CA VAL A 43 25.85 -9.49 -26.86
C VAL A 43 25.50 -9.40 -25.38
N ALA A 44 24.25 -9.03 -25.10
CA ALA A 44 23.76 -8.93 -23.74
C ALA A 44 23.93 -10.31 -23.09
N PRO A 45 24.75 -10.48 -22.04
CA PRO A 45 24.49 -11.58 -21.15
C PRO A 45 23.12 -11.28 -20.55
N ALA A 46 22.14 -12.13 -20.84
CA ALA A 46 20.83 -12.05 -20.23
C ALA A 46 21.02 -11.80 -18.73
N PRO A 47 20.40 -10.76 -18.13
CA PRO A 47 20.33 -10.70 -16.69
C PRO A 47 19.46 -11.89 -16.27
N SER A 48 20.11 -13.02 -15.99
CA SER A 48 19.61 -14.07 -15.11
C SER A 48 19.60 -13.53 -13.68
N ALA A 49 19.09 -12.32 -13.49
CA ALA A 49 18.35 -12.02 -12.29
C ALA A 49 17.06 -12.82 -12.46
N ALA A 50 17.11 -14.08 -12.02
CA ALA A 50 15.93 -14.74 -11.54
C ALA A 50 15.31 -13.78 -10.52
N ARG A 51 14.39 -12.94 -10.99
CA ARG A 51 13.37 -12.34 -10.15
C ARG A 51 12.71 -13.57 -9.57
N HIS A 52 13.18 -14.01 -8.41
CA HIS A 52 12.37 -14.79 -7.54
C HIS A 52 11.19 -13.84 -7.34
N PRO A 53 9.99 -14.12 -7.88
CA PRO A 53 8.84 -13.47 -7.30
C PRO A 53 9.01 -13.72 -5.81
N LEU A 54 8.89 -12.68 -4.99
CA LEU A 54 8.58 -12.87 -3.59
C LEU A 54 7.29 -13.68 -3.63
N ARG A 55 7.48 -15.00 -3.65
CA ARG A 55 6.43 -15.99 -3.76
C ARG A 55 5.76 -15.77 -2.45
N ALA A 56 4.67 -15.00 -2.47
CA ALA A 56 3.77 -14.88 -1.36
C ALA A 56 3.71 -16.29 -0.79
N VAL A 57 4.23 -16.44 0.41
CA VAL A 57 4.18 -17.73 1.08
C VAL A 57 2.70 -17.88 1.39
N ALA A 58 1.96 -18.37 0.41
CA ALA A 58 0.66 -18.98 0.54
C ALA A 58 0.89 -20.31 1.27
N ARG A 59 1.44 -20.24 2.47
CA ARG A 59 1.33 -21.23 3.52
C ARG A 59 0.73 -20.42 4.67
N ALA A 60 -0.57 -20.47 4.93
CA ALA A 60 -1.38 -21.67 4.93
C ALA A 60 -2.30 -21.82 3.71
N ARG A 61 -2.18 -22.93 2.99
CA ARG A 61 -3.40 -23.60 2.55
C ARG A 61 -4.13 -23.96 3.83
N LYS A 62 -5.23 -23.25 4.11
CA LYS A 62 -6.26 -23.73 5.03
C LYS A 62 -6.51 -25.20 4.65
N PRO A 63 -6.56 -26.16 5.60
CA PRO A 63 -7.12 -27.47 5.32
C PRO A 63 -8.44 -27.26 4.55
N SER A 64 -8.70 -28.12 3.57
CA SER A 64 -9.99 -28.21 2.87
C SER A 64 -11.15 -27.84 3.80
N PRO A 65 -12.20 -27.17 3.29
CA PRO A 65 -13.32 -26.75 4.11
C PRO A 65 -13.74 -27.93 4.97
N SER A 66 -13.51 -27.79 6.28
CA SER A 66 -14.24 -28.62 7.22
C SER A 66 -15.71 -28.44 6.85
N PRO A 67 -16.52 -29.52 6.83
CA PRO A 67 -17.94 -29.40 6.52
C PRO A 67 -18.50 -28.22 7.33
N PRO A 68 -19.36 -27.38 6.72
CA PRO A 68 -19.87 -26.19 7.39
C PRO A 68 -20.38 -26.62 8.77
N PRO A 69 -20.04 -25.88 9.85
CA PRO A 69 -20.57 -26.20 11.15
C PRO A 69 -22.09 -26.36 11.01
N THR A 70 -22.62 -27.47 11.52
CA THR A 70 -24.04 -27.82 11.48
C THR A 70 -24.89 -26.89 12.38
N SER A 71 -24.44 -25.64 12.58
CA SER A 71 -25.29 -24.59 13.09
C SER A 71 -25.90 -23.89 11.88
N GLY A 72 -27.18 -24.14 11.62
CA GLY A 72 -27.93 -23.49 10.54
C GLY A 72 -28.09 -21.98 10.73
N ALA A 73 -27.52 -21.39 11.79
CA ALA A 73 -27.54 -19.97 12.04
C ALA A 73 -26.50 -19.24 11.17
N PRO A 74 -26.86 -18.10 10.57
CA PRO A 74 -25.92 -17.31 9.78
C PRO A 74 -24.77 -16.77 10.65
N PRO A 75 -23.54 -16.66 10.12
CA PRO A 75 -22.43 -16.04 10.84
C PRO A 75 -22.76 -14.62 11.30
N VAL A 76 -22.29 -14.28 12.49
CA VAL A 76 -22.45 -12.94 13.07
C VAL A 76 -21.26 -12.07 12.68
N LEU A 77 -21.52 -10.95 12.00
CA LEU A 77 -20.51 -9.93 11.70
C LEU A 77 -20.09 -9.20 12.98
N LEU A 78 -18.80 -9.25 13.29
CA LEU A 78 -18.22 -8.61 14.49
C LEU A 78 -17.63 -7.24 14.17
N GLY A 79 -17.13 -7.07 12.95
CA GLY A 79 -16.54 -5.82 12.47
C GLY A 79 -15.38 -6.09 11.51
N PRO A 80 -14.59 -5.07 11.12
CA PRO A 80 -14.89 -3.65 11.32
C PRO A 80 -16.20 -3.24 10.61
N ALA A 81 -16.84 -2.16 11.07
CA ALA A 81 -18.13 -1.69 10.55
C ALA A 81 -18.09 -1.29 9.06
N GLY A 82 -16.91 -1.04 8.50
CA GLY A 82 -16.71 -0.75 7.09
C GLY A 82 -15.23 -0.62 6.73
N ALA A 83 -14.97 -0.39 5.43
CA ALA A 83 -13.64 -0.28 4.85
C ALA A 83 -12.73 0.73 5.59
N ALA A 84 -13.27 1.90 5.94
CA ALA A 84 -12.51 2.97 6.60
C ALA A 84 -12.03 2.60 8.02
N ALA A 85 -12.70 1.66 8.70
CA ALA A 85 -12.34 1.26 10.06
C ALA A 85 -11.25 0.17 10.09
N LEU A 86 -11.05 -0.55 8.98
CA LEU A 86 -10.06 -1.63 8.91
C LEU A 86 -8.61 -1.13 9.15
N PRO A 87 -8.10 -0.07 8.51
CA PRO A 87 -6.72 0.37 8.70
C PRO A 87 -6.38 0.71 10.15
N GLN A 88 -7.34 1.29 10.89
CA GLN A 88 -7.16 1.62 12.30
C GLN A 88 -7.12 0.36 13.18
N LEU A 89 -8.00 -0.61 12.91
CA LEU A 89 -8.00 -1.89 13.61
C LEU A 89 -6.67 -2.63 13.38
N LEU A 90 -6.22 -2.71 12.13
CA LEU A 90 -4.96 -3.36 11.76
C LEU A 90 -3.75 -2.64 12.36
N THR A 91 -3.75 -1.30 12.37
CA THR A 91 -2.68 -0.51 13.00
C THR A 91 -2.61 -0.79 14.50
N SER A 92 -3.76 -0.91 15.16
CA SER A 92 -3.83 -1.25 16.58
C SER A 92 -3.26 -2.64 16.84
N TYR A 93 -3.60 -3.62 16.00
CA TYR A 93 -3.05 -4.97 16.04
C TYR A 93 -1.52 -4.96 15.86
N CYS A 94 -1.01 -4.32 14.80
CA CYS A 94 0.43 -4.23 14.55
C CYS A 94 1.20 -3.62 15.73
N ARG A 95 0.66 -2.55 16.32
CA ARG A 95 1.30 -1.91 17.48
C ARG A 95 1.34 -2.83 18.70
N ALA A 96 0.32 -3.65 18.88
CA ALA A 96 0.23 -4.60 19.97
C ALA A 96 1.14 -5.81 19.78
N THR A 97 1.30 -6.31 18.56
CA THR A 97 1.99 -7.59 18.28
C THR A 97 3.41 -7.46 17.74
N VAL A 98 3.70 -6.38 17.00
CA VAL A 98 5.02 -6.13 16.39
C VAL A 98 5.74 -4.97 17.09
N GLY A 99 4.99 -3.95 17.54
CA GLY A 99 5.47 -2.95 18.49
C GLY A 99 4.97 -1.54 18.20
N ARG A 100 5.04 -0.65 19.21
CA ARG A 100 4.34 0.64 19.23
C ARG A 100 4.55 1.59 18.03
N LEU A 101 5.67 1.47 17.32
CA LEU A 101 6.01 2.32 16.18
C LEU A 101 5.65 1.70 14.81
N THR A 102 4.85 0.63 14.78
CA THR A 102 4.38 0.04 13.52
C THR A 102 3.03 0.60 13.09
N LEU A 103 2.78 0.57 11.79
CA LEU A 103 1.50 0.90 11.16
C LEU A 103 1.07 -0.24 10.24
N ALA A 104 -0.24 -0.38 10.02
CA ALA A 104 -0.72 -1.24 8.96
C ALA A 104 -0.54 -0.54 7.61
N VAL A 105 0.01 -1.27 6.64
CA VAL A 105 0.20 -0.81 5.27
C VAL A 105 -0.44 -1.81 4.30
N SER A 106 -1.08 -1.29 3.26
CA SER A 106 -1.58 -2.11 2.16
C SER A 106 -0.45 -2.44 1.19
N THR A 107 -0.40 -3.68 0.74
CA THR A 107 0.61 -4.23 -0.16
C THR A 107 -0.08 -5.05 -1.26
N ALA A 108 0.67 -5.45 -2.30
CA ALA A 108 0.15 -6.35 -3.34
C ALA A 108 -0.30 -7.73 -2.79
N GLY A 109 0.21 -8.13 -1.61
CA GLY A 109 -0.14 -9.40 -0.96
C GLY A 109 -1.21 -9.27 0.13
N GLY A 110 -1.90 -8.14 0.23
CA GLY A 110 -2.82 -7.82 1.31
C GLY A 110 -2.20 -6.85 2.33
N TRP A 111 -2.47 -7.05 3.62
CA TRP A 111 -2.00 -6.14 4.65
C TRP A 111 -0.73 -6.62 5.34
N ALA A 112 0.12 -5.68 5.72
CA ALA A 112 1.34 -5.94 6.47
C ALA A 112 1.52 -4.90 7.58
N CYS A 113 2.23 -5.29 8.64
CA CYS A 113 2.76 -4.37 9.63
C CYS A 113 4.08 -3.79 9.10
N GLY A 114 4.09 -2.48 8.84
CA GLY A 114 5.25 -1.74 8.35
C GLY A 114 5.96 -0.95 9.46
N ARG A 115 7.28 -0.81 9.31
CA ARG A 115 8.14 0.12 10.06
C ARG A 115 9.19 0.68 9.12
N VAL A 116 9.60 1.93 9.35
CA VAL A 116 10.69 2.56 8.60
C VAL A 116 11.94 1.68 8.60
N ALA A 117 12.55 1.52 7.42
CA ALA A 117 13.79 0.75 7.19
C ALA A 117 13.72 -0.73 7.61
N ARG A 118 12.53 -1.34 7.64
CA ARG A 118 12.33 -2.76 7.88
C ARG A 118 11.37 -3.36 6.85
N ASP A 119 11.59 -4.63 6.53
CA ASP A 119 10.66 -5.36 5.68
C ASP A 119 9.28 -5.45 6.35
N PRO A 120 8.18 -5.24 5.62
CA PRO A 120 6.84 -5.40 6.15
C PRO A 120 6.59 -6.85 6.55
N VAL A 121 5.95 -7.05 7.71
CA VAL A 121 5.54 -8.37 8.18
C VAL A 121 4.07 -8.60 7.80
N PRO A 122 3.73 -9.63 7.01
CA PRO A 122 2.34 -9.91 6.63
C PRO A 122 1.43 -10.08 7.85
N ILE A 123 0.21 -9.57 7.76
CA ILE A 123 -0.82 -9.74 8.80
C ILE A 123 -1.58 -11.04 8.54
N ASP A 124 -1.56 -11.94 9.52
CA ASP A 124 -2.54 -13.03 9.61
C ASP A 124 -3.89 -12.44 10.08
N MET A 125 -4.85 -12.40 9.17
CA MET A 125 -6.17 -11.81 9.41
C MET A 125 -7.01 -12.60 10.41
N ASP A 126 -6.92 -13.92 10.41
CA ASP A 126 -7.61 -14.76 11.40
C ASP A 126 -7.02 -14.50 12.79
N ALA A 127 -5.69 -14.41 12.91
CA ALA A 127 -5.03 -14.06 14.17
C ALA A 127 -5.44 -12.65 14.67
N MET A 128 -5.56 -11.69 13.76
CA MET A 128 -6.04 -10.34 14.09
C MET A 128 -7.50 -10.35 14.58
N CYS A 129 -8.40 -11.08 13.90
CA CYS A 129 -9.79 -11.21 14.33
C CYS A 129 -9.87 -11.87 15.72
N ARG A 130 -9.09 -12.93 15.96
CA ARG A 130 -9.03 -13.59 17.27
C ARG A 130 -8.51 -12.69 18.37
N TRP A 131 -7.47 -11.90 18.08
CA TRP A 131 -6.93 -10.92 19.01
C TRP A 131 -7.97 -9.87 19.40
N ARG A 132 -8.78 -9.40 18.45
CA ARG A 132 -9.76 -8.34 18.71
C ARG A 132 -11.05 -8.84 19.35
N TYR A 133 -11.57 -9.97 18.89
CA TYR A 133 -12.94 -10.41 19.18
C TYR A 133 -13.03 -11.76 19.90
N GLY A 134 -11.90 -12.39 20.22
CA GLY A 134 -11.83 -13.65 20.96
C GLY A 134 -11.56 -14.88 20.08
N ALA A 135 -11.24 -16.01 20.72
CA ALA A 135 -10.65 -17.19 20.07
C ALA A 135 -11.47 -17.78 18.91
N ASN A 136 -12.79 -17.62 18.92
CA ASN A 136 -13.70 -18.17 17.91
C ASN A 136 -13.95 -17.21 16.73
N ALA A 137 -13.30 -16.06 16.70
CA ALA A 137 -13.42 -15.13 15.59
C ALA A 137 -12.53 -15.56 14.42
N TRP A 138 -13.03 -15.38 13.21
CA TRP A 138 -12.33 -15.70 11.96
C TRP A 138 -12.52 -14.59 10.94
N ALA A 139 -11.63 -14.51 9.96
CA ALA A 139 -11.60 -13.49 8.94
C ALA A 139 -12.15 -13.99 7.60
N GLU A 140 -12.92 -13.14 6.92
CA GLU A 140 -13.34 -13.33 5.54
C GLU A 140 -13.00 -12.10 4.71
N LEU A 141 -12.54 -12.33 3.49
CA LEU A 141 -12.40 -11.30 2.47
C LEU A 141 -13.60 -11.38 1.54
N ARG A 142 -14.39 -10.30 1.47
CA ARG A 142 -15.61 -10.26 0.64
C ARG A 142 -15.32 -10.18 -0.86
N ASP A 143 -14.24 -9.50 -1.22
CA ASP A 143 -13.82 -9.24 -2.60
C ASP A 143 -12.30 -9.25 -2.62
N ASP A 144 -11.71 -10.10 -3.47
CA ASP A 144 -10.26 -10.28 -3.57
C ASP A 144 -9.54 -9.10 -4.25
N THR A 145 -10.29 -8.22 -4.92
CA THR A 145 -9.80 -6.98 -5.49
C THR A 145 -9.84 -5.80 -4.51
N ASP A 146 -10.62 -5.91 -3.42
CA ASP A 146 -10.71 -4.91 -2.37
C ASP A 146 -10.03 -5.39 -1.09
N ALA A 147 -8.76 -5.02 -0.91
CA ALA A 147 -8.03 -5.29 0.32
C ALA A 147 -8.69 -4.65 1.56
N THR A 148 -9.59 -3.68 1.44
CA THR A 148 -10.34 -3.12 2.59
C THR A 148 -11.62 -3.90 2.94
N GLY A 149 -11.93 -4.93 2.15
CA GLY A 149 -13.10 -5.79 2.26
C GLY A 149 -13.04 -6.82 3.39
N TRP A 150 -11.93 -6.91 4.13
CA TRP A 150 -11.80 -7.85 5.24
C TRP A 150 -12.80 -7.59 6.37
N ARG A 151 -13.46 -8.66 6.82
CA ARG A 151 -14.41 -8.66 7.93
C ARG A 151 -14.11 -9.83 8.87
N CYS A 152 -14.43 -9.64 10.14
CA CYS A 152 -14.35 -10.63 11.19
C CYS A 152 -15.75 -11.14 11.53
N TYR A 153 -15.87 -12.45 11.67
CA TYR A 153 -17.12 -13.13 11.99
C TYR A 153 -16.92 -14.10 13.15
N ARG A 154 -18.03 -14.59 13.69
CA ARG A 154 -18.12 -15.80 14.52
C ARG A 154 -19.35 -16.60 14.09
N ASP A 155 -19.38 -17.86 14.49
CA ASP A 155 -20.57 -18.70 14.30
C ASP A 155 -21.79 -18.07 14.99
N GLY A 156 -22.96 -18.29 14.38
CA GLY A 156 -24.24 -17.89 14.94
C GLY A 156 -24.61 -18.72 16.18
N PRO A 157 -25.50 -18.18 17.04
CA PRO A 157 -26.02 -18.90 18.21
C PRO A 157 -26.80 -20.16 17.81
#